data_AF-A0AAN9B7I2-F1
#
_entry.id   AF-A0AAN9B7I2-F1
#
_cell.length_a   1.000
_cell.length_b   1.000
_cell.length_c   1.000
_cell.angle_alpha   90.00
_cell.angle_beta   90.00
_cell.angle_gamma   90.00
#
_symmetry.space_group_name_H-M   'P 1'
#
loop_
_entity.id
_entity.type
_entity.pdbx_description
1 polymer ?
#
loop_
_entity_poly.entity_id
_entity_poly.type
_entity_poly.pdbx_seq_one_letter_code
_entity_poly.pdbx_strand_id
1 'polypeptide(L)' 'MFGWDLNELLRSVLQYAATNPWQFIYYVLLALSPFFLISAVLAWQLAKQIEHKEKDKKRKAKREANMAKARRHKSD' A
#
# COMPACT_ATOMS: atom_id res chain seq x y z
N MET A 1 -1.31 23.91 24.25
CA MET A 1 0.17 23.72 24.23
C MET A 1 0.48 22.89 22.98
N PHE A 2 1.38 23.37 22.11
CA PHE A 2 1.56 23.05 20.67
C PHE A 2 0.67 23.84 19.70
N GLY A 3 0.95 25.14 19.57
CA GLY A 3 0.62 25.90 18.37
C GLY A 3 1.81 25.82 17.43
N TRP A 4 1.79 24.88 16.48
CA TRP A 4 2.76 24.88 15.38
C TRP A 4 2.28 25.86 14.32
N ASP A 5 2.99 26.95 14.12
CA ASP A 5 2.77 27.82 12.97
C ASP A 5 3.32 27.14 11.71
N LEU A 6 2.46 26.33 11.06
CA LEU A 6 2.79 25.65 9.79
C LEU A 6 3.34 26.63 8.75
N ASN A 7 2.85 27.87 8.77
CA ASN A 7 3.31 28.93 7.88
C ASN A 7 4.79 29.27 8.09
N GLU A 8 5.26 29.27 9.33
CA GLU A 8 6.65 29.56 9.68
C GLU A 8 7.55 28.40 9.29
N LEU A 9 7.14 27.16 9.59
CA LEU A 9 7.84 25.95 9.14
C LEU A 9 7.97 25.88 7.62
N LEU A 10 6.87 26.15 6.90
CA LEU A 10 6.85 26.11 5.44
C LEU A 10 7.80 27.17 4.86
N ARG A 11 7.82 28.38 5.45
CA ARG A 11 8.74 29.45 5.05
C ARG A 11 10.20 29.07 5.31
N SER A 12 10.51 28.49 6.46
CA SER A 12 11.87 28.04 6.78
C SER A 12 12.35 26.92 5.85
N VAL A 13 11.48 25.94 5.56
CA VAL A 13 11.79 24.85 4.61
C VAL A 13 11.95 25.40 3.20
N LEU A 14 11.09 26.32 2.78
CA LEU A 14 11.18 26.96 1.47
C LEU A 14 12.46 27.80 1.32
N GLN A 15 12.83 28.55 2.35
CA GLN A 15 14.08 29.31 2.38
C GLN A 15 15.30 28.38 2.32
N TYR A 16 15.27 27.26 3.04
CA TYR A 16 16.33 26.26 2.99
C TYR A 16 16.46 25.62 1.61
N ALA A 17 15.33 25.26 0.99
CA ALA A 17 15.31 24.73 -0.38
C ALA A 17 15.84 25.74 -1.40
N ALA A 18 15.55 27.04 -1.23
CA ALA A 18 16.05 28.10 -2.10
C ALA A 18 17.55 28.37 -1.91
N THR A 19 18.07 28.26 -0.68
CA THR A 19 19.48 28.57 -0.38
C THR A 19 20.41 27.44 -0.79
N ASN A 20 20.01 26.18 -0.57
CA ASN A 20 20.83 25.00 -0.87
C ASN A 20 19.98 23.88 -1.51
N PRO A 21 19.59 24.03 -2.79
CA PRO A 21 18.65 23.12 -3.43
C PRO A 21 19.17 21.68 -3.53
N TRP A 22 20.47 21.50 -3.80
CA TRP A 22 21.06 20.18 -3.99
C TRP A 22 21.14 19.38 -2.69
N GLN A 23 21.51 20.01 -1.58
CA GLN A 23 21.53 19.36 -0.28
C GLN A 23 20.12 19.07 0.23
N PHE A 24 19.16 19.98 -0.02
CA PHE A 24 17.75 19.75 0.32
C PHE A 24 17.22 18.49 -0.39
N ILE A 25 17.41 18.39 -1.70
CA ILE A 25 16.99 17.23 -2.49
C ILE A 25 17.65 15.94 -1.98
N TYR A 26 18.95 15.98 -1.67
CA TYR A 26 19.66 14.83 -1.13
C TYR A 26 19.03 14.33 0.18
N TYR A 27 18.79 15.20 1.16
CA TYR A 27 18.19 14.80 2.43
C TYR A 27 16.73 14.35 2.27
N VAL A 28 15.97 15.01 1.40
CA VAL A 28 14.60 14.59 1.07
C VAL A 28 14.59 13.20 0.47
N LEU A 29 15.47 12.91 -0.49
CA LEU A 29 15.62 11.57 -1.09
C LEU A 29 16.12 10.54 -0.10
N LEU A 30 17.10 10.90 0.75
CA LEU A 30 17.65 10.02 1.78
C LEU A 30 16.57 9.63 2.79
N ALA A 31 15.72 10.57 3.19
CA ALA A 31 14.59 10.30 4.07
C ALA A 31 13.49 9.52 3.35
N LEU A 32 13.11 9.90 2.13
CA LEU A 32 12.03 9.25 1.39
C LEU A 32 12.36 7.81 0.99
N SER A 33 13.62 7.50 0.67
CA SER A 33 14.06 6.18 0.20
C SER A 33 13.64 5.03 1.16
N PRO A 34 13.97 5.05 2.46
CA PRO A 34 13.53 4.00 3.38
C PRO A 34 12.00 3.97 3.56
N PHE A 35 11.33 5.12 3.60
CA PHE A 35 9.86 5.15 3.68
C PHE A 35 9.20 4.51 2.45
N PHE A 36 9.77 4.75 1.26
CA PHE A 36 9.28 4.18 0.02
C PHE A 36 9.51 2.67 -0.04
N LEU A 37 10.67 2.19 0.42
CA LEU A 37 10.96 0.77 0.51
C LEU A 37 10.01 0.05 1.47
N ILE A 38 9.77 0.64 2.65
CA ILE A 38 8.81 0.09 3.62
C ILE A 38 7.42 0.03 2.99
N SER A 39 6.97 1.11 2.35
CA SER A 39 5.68 1.16 1.65
C SER A 39 5.57 0.07 0.58
N ALA A 40 6.61 -0.12 -0.24
CA ALA A 40 6.65 -1.15 -1.27
C ALA A 40 6.57 -2.56 -0.69
N VAL A 41 7.30 -2.83 0.41
CA VAL A 41 7.25 -4.13 1.10
C VAL A 41 5.85 -4.40 1.66
N LEU A 42 5.22 -3.40 2.28
CA LEU A 42 3.87 -3.54 2.81
C LEU A 42 2.84 -3.73 1.70
N ALA A 43 2.95 -2.98 0.60
CA ALA A 43 2.10 -3.13 -0.57
C ALA A 43 2.21 -4.55 -1.17
N TRP A 44 3.42 -5.11 -1.22
CA TRP A 44 3.64 -6.46 -1.71
C TRP A 44 3.03 -7.51 -0.77
N GLN A 45 3.20 -7.38 0.54
CA GLN A 45 2.56 -8.27 1.51
C GLN A 45 1.03 -8.22 1.38
N LEU A 46 0.47 -7.03 1.21
CA LEU A 46 -0.97 -6.85 1.03
C LEU A 46 -1.46 -7.49 -0.27
N ALA A 47 -0.75 -7.27 -1.38
CA ALA A 47 -1.05 -7.90 -2.66
C ALA A 47 -1.06 -9.43 -2.56
N LYS A 48 -0.08 -10.01 -1.86
CA LYS A 48 0.00 -11.46 -1.65
C LYS A 48 -1.17 -12.00 -0.83
N GLN A 49 -1.63 -11.27 0.19
CA GLN A 49 -2.80 -11.66 0.97
C GLN A 49 -4.09 -11.61 0.13
N ILE A 50 -4.23 -10.61 -0.74
CA ILE A 50 -5.37 -10.51 -1.66
C ILE A 50 -5.38 -11.71 -2.61
N GLU A 51 -4.23 -12.03 -3.22
CA GLU A 51 -4.11 -13.17 -4.13
C GLU A 51 -4.46 -14.50 -3.45
N HIS A 52 -4.03 -14.71 -2.21
CA HIS A 52 -4.36 -15.91 -1.44
C HIS A 52 -5.88 -16.00 -1.16
N LYS A 53 -6.49 -14.90 -0.72
CA LYS A 53 -7.94 -14.82 -0.47
C LYS A 53 -8.75 -15.10 -1.74
N GLU A 54 -8.31 -14.58 -2.89
CA GLU A 54 -8.98 -14.85 -4.17
C GLU A 54 -8.86 -16.32 -4.58
N LYS A 55 -7.68 -16.94 -4.43
CA LYS A 55 -7.47 -18.35 -4.74
C LYS A 55 -8.37 -19.25 -3.89
N ASP A 56 -8.47 -18.97 -2.59
CA ASP A 56 -9.35 -19.74 -1.70
C ASP A 56 -10.83 -19.54 -2.02
N LYS A 57 -11.25 -18.31 -2.33
CA LYS A 57 -12.62 -18.03 -2.78
C LYS A 57 -12.95 -18.76 -4.08
N LYS A 58 -12.03 -18.76 -5.06
CA LYS A 58 -12.18 -19.52 -6.32
C LYS A 58 -12.25 -21.03 -6.08
N ARG A 59 -11.46 -21.59 -5.14
CA ARG A 59 -11.52 -23.02 -4.79
C ARG A 59 -12.84 -23.39 -4.12
N LYS A 60 -13.33 -22.56 -3.19
CA LYS A 60 -14.64 -22.75 -2.54
C LYS A 60 -15.79 -22.71 -3.55
N ALA A 61 -15.82 -21.69 -4.41
CA ALA A 61 -16.83 -21.55 -5.46
C ALA A 61 -16.84 -22.75 -6.43
N LYS A 62 -15.66 -23.25 -6.84
CA LYS A 62 -15.58 -24.46 -7.69
C LYS A 62 -16.14 -25.71 -7.00
N ARG A 63 -15.90 -25.89 -5.70
CA ARG A 63 -16.44 -27.03 -4.93
C ARG A 63 -17.97 -26.96 -4.82
N GLU A 64 -18.51 -25.79 -4.52
CA GLU A 64 -19.96 -25.57 -4.44
C GLU A 64 -20.66 -25.79 -5.78
N ALA A 65 -20.08 -25.28 -6.88
CA ALA A 65 -20.61 -25.49 -8.23
C ALA A 65 -20.64 -26.98 -8.61
N ASN A 66 -19.61 -27.75 -8.27
CA ASN A 66 -19.57 -29.19 -8.54
C ASN A 66 -20.58 -29.97 -7.68
N MET A 67 -20.75 -29.61 -6.40
CA MET A 67 -21.77 -30.22 -5.55
C MET A 67 -23.19 -29.89 -6.02
N ALA A 68 -23.44 -28.66 -6.47
CA ALA A 68 -24.73 -28.26 -7.03
C ALA A 68 -25.06 -29.03 -8.32
N LYS A 69 -24.07 -29.22 -9.21
CA LYS A 69 -24.23 -30.06 -10.41
C LYS A 69 -24.50 -31.52 -10.06
N ALA A 70 -23.76 -32.10 -9.12
CA ALA A 70 -23.98 -33.47 -8.66
C ALA A 70 -25.35 -33.67 -8.00
N ARG A 71 -25.85 -32.69 -7.24
CA ARG A 71 -27.21 -32.73 -6.66
C ARG A 71 -28.30 -32.66 -7.72
N ARG A 72 -28.14 -31.81 -8.75
CA ARG A 72 -29.10 -31.71 -9.87
C ARG A 72 -29.18 -32.99 -10.70
N HIS A 73 -28.07 -33.70 -10.87
CA HIS A 73 -28.03 -34.93 -11.66
C HIS A 73 -28.63 -36.15 -10.93
N LYS A 74 -28.92 -36.04 -9.63
CA LYS A 74 -29.49 -37.11 -8.79
C LYS A 74 -31.02 -36.98 -8.61
N SER A 75 -31.60 -35.91 -9.15
CA SER A 75 -33.03 -35.57 -9.07
C SER A 75 -33.76 -35.74 -10.40
N ASP A 76 -33.10 -36.32 -11.40
CA ASP A 76 -33.63 -36.84 -12.66
C ASP A 76 -33.58 -38.37 -12.59
#